data_AF-A0A2J7TCD7-F1
#
_entry.id   AF-A0A2J7TCD7-F1
#
_cell.length_a   1.000
_cell.length_b   1.000
_cell.length_c   1.000
_cell.angle_alpha   90.00
_cell.angle_beta   90.00
_cell.angle_gamma   90.00
#
_symmetry.space_group_name_H-M   'P 1'
#
loop_
_entity.id
_entity.type
_entity.pdbx_description
1 polymer ?
#
loop_
_entity_poly.entity_id
_entity_poly.type
_entity_poly.pdbx_seq_one_letter_code
_entity_poly.pdbx_strand_id
1 'polypeptide(L)'
;MDATHGGFRDLIRGALFTGCRYGELIRLRVADFDAPNGTLAVKISKSGKPRHVVLADEGRRFFEERILERPQQALIFLRDDGAPWAQSHQQRPLAKA
;
A
#
# COMPACT_ATOMS: atom_id res chain seq x y z
N MET A 1 17.97 3.88 9.61
CA MET A 1 16.58 3.48 9.24
C MET A 1 16.53 1.96 9.13
N ASP A 2 16.82 1.21 10.21
CA ASP A 2 16.98 -0.25 10.19
C ASP A 2 15.95 -1.02 11.02
N ALA A 3 14.82 -0.39 11.38
CA ALA A 3 13.78 -1.04 12.19
C ALA A 3 12.73 -1.80 11.35
N THR A 4 12.67 -1.60 10.03
CA THR A 4 11.60 -2.15 9.19
C THR A 4 12.19 -2.78 7.93
N HIS A 5 11.80 -4.02 7.61
CA HIS A 5 12.31 -4.80 6.48
C HIS A 5 11.15 -5.40 5.67
N GLY A 6 11.44 -5.77 4.42
CA GLY A 6 10.51 -6.51 3.55
C GLY A 6 9.15 -5.83 3.37
N GLY A 7 8.09 -6.63 3.34
CA GLY A 7 6.71 -6.19 3.13
C GLY A 7 6.21 -5.18 4.16
N PHE A 8 6.78 -5.17 5.38
CA PHE A 8 6.44 -4.14 6.38
C PHE A 8 7.03 -2.77 6.02
N ARG A 9 8.27 -2.75 5.50
CA ARG A 9 8.89 -1.53 4.96
C ARG A 9 8.09 -0.98 3.79
N ASP A 10 7.67 -1.86 2.87
CA ASP A 10 6.86 -1.45 1.71
C ASP A 10 5.52 -0.87 2.14
N LEU A 11 4.86 -1.47 3.12
CA LEU A 11 3.60 -0.95 3.66
C LEU A 11 3.76 0.45 4.27
N ILE A 12 4.85 0.68 5.00
CA ILE A 12 5.16 2.01 5.57
C ILE A 12 5.45 3.02 4.46
N ARG A 13 6.24 2.66 3.45
CA ARG A 13 6.50 3.54 2.30
C ARG A 13 5.20 3.88 1.57
N GLY A 14 4.32 2.91 1.39
CA GLY A 14 2.97 3.12 0.87
C GLY A 14 2.17 4.13 1.71
N ALA A 15 2.22 4.02 3.05
CA ALA A 15 1.57 4.99 3.94
C ALA A 15 2.17 6.41 3.78
N LEU A 16 3.49 6.53 3.72
CA LEU A 16 4.20 7.80 3.59
C LEU A 16 3.87 8.52 2.27
N PHE A 17 3.85 7.80 1.14
CA PHE A 17 3.59 8.40 -0.16
C PHE A 17 2.12 8.75 -0.42
N THR A 18 1.19 8.14 0.32
CA THR A 18 -0.25 8.27 0.03
C THR A 18 -1.04 8.97 1.14
N GLY A 19 -0.51 9.01 2.36
CA GLY A 19 -1.28 9.38 3.56
C GLY A 19 -2.45 8.43 3.86
N CYS A 20 -2.51 7.27 3.21
CA CYS A 20 -3.60 6.31 3.43
C CYS A 20 -3.46 5.59 4.77
N ARG A 21 -4.61 5.28 5.36
CA ARG A 21 -4.66 4.48 6.59
C ARG A 21 -4.29 3.03 6.29
N TYR A 22 -3.75 2.33 7.29
CA TYR A 22 -3.43 0.90 7.20
C TYR A 22 -4.55 0.07 6.54
N GLY A 23 -5.79 0.23 7.00
CA GLY A 23 -6.94 -0.52 6.47
C GLY A 23 -7.29 -0.21 5.01
N GLU A 24 -6.84 0.92 4.47
CA GLU A 24 -6.95 1.26 3.04
C GLU A 24 -5.79 0.58 2.28
N LEU A 25 -4.56 0.71 2.78
CA LEU A 25 -3.35 0.15 2.17
C LEU A 25 -3.43 -1.36 1.98
N ILE A 26 -3.85 -2.12 2.99
CA ILE A 26 -3.89 -3.58 2.93
C ILE A 26 -4.95 -4.13 1.96
N ARG A 27 -5.80 -3.26 1.40
CA ARG A 27 -6.82 -3.60 0.39
C ARG A 27 -6.48 -3.10 -0.99
N LEU A 28 -5.46 -2.25 -1.15
CA LEU A 28 -5.06 -1.73 -2.45
C LEU A 28 -4.65 -2.88 -3.35
N ARG A 29 -5.25 -2.91 -4.53
CA ARG A 29 -4.93 -3.83 -5.61
C ARG A 29 -4.17 -3.12 -6.72
N VAL A 30 -3.50 -3.89 -7.56
CA VAL A 30 -2.85 -3.38 -8.77
C VAL A 30 -3.81 -2.50 -9.59
N ALA A 31 -5.06 -2.94 -9.76
CA ALA A 31 -6.10 -2.19 -10.47
C ALA A 31 -6.53 -0.87 -9.83
N ASP A 32 -6.12 -0.58 -8.60
CA ASP A 32 -6.41 0.68 -7.95
C ASP A 32 -5.35 1.75 -8.28
N PHE A 33 -4.22 1.38 -8.90
CA PHE A 33 -3.20 2.33 -9.33
C PHE A 33 -3.34 2.65 -10.83
N ASP A 34 -3.61 3.91 -11.13
CA ASP A 34 -3.59 4.47 -12.47
C ASP A 34 -2.19 5.02 -12.76
N ALA A 35 -1.34 4.17 -13.35
CA ALA A 35 0.03 4.53 -13.66
C ALA A 35 0.15 5.73 -14.60
N PRO A 36 -0.60 5.83 -15.72
CA PRO A 36 -0.55 7.02 -16.59
C PRO A 36 -0.77 8.34 -15.85
N ASN A 37 -1.79 8.39 -14.98
CA ASN A 37 -2.18 9.60 -14.26
C ASN A 37 -1.47 9.76 -12.90
N GLY A 38 -0.72 8.75 -12.43
CA GLY A 38 -0.04 8.78 -11.14
C GLY A 38 -1.01 8.87 -9.95
N THR A 39 -2.18 8.20 -10.03
CA THR A 39 -3.20 8.27 -8.98
C THR A 39 -3.59 6.91 -8.41
N LEU A 40 -4.01 6.88 -7.14
CA LEU A 40 -4.53 5.69 -6.47
C LEU A 40 -6.00 5.87 -6.11
N ALA A 41 -6.84 4.92 -6.51
CA ALA A 41 -8.25 4.84 -6.14
C ALA A 41 -8.43 4.18 -4.76
N VAL A 42 -8.77 4.98 -3.75
CA VAL A 42 -9.09 4.50 -2.40
C VAL A 42 -10.59 4.28 -2.30
N LYS A 43 -11.02 3.04 -2.52
CA LYS A 43 -12.44 2.67 -2.67
C LYS A 43 -13.20 2.50 -1.35
N ILE A 44 -12.54 1.95 -0.33
CA ILE A 44 -13.18 1.60 0.95
C ILE A 44 -12.41 2.25 2.08
N SER A 45 -13.08 3.12 2.84
CA SER A 45 -12.56 3.65 4.09
C SER A 45 -13.58 3.45 5.21
N LYS A 46 -13.11 3.43 6.45
CA LYS A 46 -13.94 3.15 7.64
C LYS A 46 -15.08 4.18 7.84
N SER A 47 -14.91 5.41 7.35
CA SER A 47 -15.86 6.50 7.60
C SER A 47 -15.89 7.58 6.50
N GLY A 48 -15.08 7.45 5.45
CA GLY A 48 -14.92 8.45 4.40
C GLY A 48 -15.40 7.94 3.04
N LYS A 49 -15.71 8.89 2.16
CA LYS A 49 -16.10 8.63 0.78
C LYS A 49 -14.90 8.08 -0.04
N PRO A 50 -15.16 7.29 -1.09
CA PRO A 50 -14.14 6.94 -2.06
C PRO A 50 -13.42 8.18 -2.59
N ARG A 51 -12.10 8.10 -2.77
CA ARG A 51 -11.29 9.23 -3.25
C ARG A 51 -10.13 8.75 -4.10
N HIS A 52 -9.60 9.66 -4.92
CA HIS A 52 -8.31 9.47 -5.56
C HIS A 52 -7.21 10.17 -4.75
N VAL A 53 -6.05 9.53 -4.65
CA VAL A 53 -4.83 10.12 -4.10
C VAL A 53 -3.89 10.37 -5.26
N VAL A 54 -3.49 11.63 -5.45
CA VAL A 54 -2.46 12.00 -6.44
C VAL A 54 -1.10 11.76 -5.81
N LEU A 55 -0.20 11.09 -6.53
CA LEU A 55 1.15 10.79 -6.06
C LEU A 55 2.16 11.78 -6.63
N ALA A 56 3.13 12.15 -5.80
CA ALA A 56 4.38 12.74 -6.29
C ALA A 56 5.20 11.69 -7.04
N ASP A 57 6.21 12.14 -7.80
CA ASP A 57 7.01 11.30 -8.68
C ASP A 57 7.67 10.11 -7.95
N GLU A 58 8.17 10.32 -6.73
CA GLU A 58 8.78 9.25 -5.93
C GLU A 58 7.74 8.19 -5.53
N GLY A 59 6.52 8.62 -5.20
CA GLY A 59 5.40 7.74 -4.92
C GLY A 59 4.99 6.96 -6.16
N ARG A 60 4.85 7.63 -7.30
CA ARG A 60 4.50 7.00 -8.57
C ARG A 60 5.47 5.88 -8.93
N ARG A 61 6.78 6.16 -8.93
CA ARG A 61 7.83 5.17 -9.22
C ARG A 61 7.76 3.98 -8.26
N PHE A 62 7.58 4.25 -6.97
CA PHE A 62 7.42 3.21 -5.96
C PHE A 62 6.24 2.28 -6.26
N PHE A 63 5.08 2.82 -6.66
CA PHE A 63 3.92 2.01 -7.01
C PHE A 63 4.10 1.27 -8.35
N GLU A 64 4.69 1.89 -9.37
CA GLU A 64 5.02 1.25 -10.65
C GLU A 64 5.89 0.00 -10.45
N GLU A 65 6.96 0.12 -9.66
CA GLU A 65 7.84 -1.01 -9.30
C GLU A 65 7.08 -2.14 -8.58
N ARG A 66 6.06 -1.80 -7.79
CA ARG A 66 5.31 -2.77 -6.98
C ARG A 66 4.18 -3.47 -7.71
N ILE A 67 3.76 -2.97 -8.87
CA ILE A 67 2.72 -3.58 -9.69
C ILE A 67 3.26 -4.29 -10.94
N LEU A 68 4.54 -4.11 -11.27
CA LEU A 68 5.17 -4.68 -12.46
C LEU A 68 4.96 -6.20 -12.55
N GLU A 69 4.44 -6.67 -13.69
CA GLU A 69 4.16 -8.09 -13.99
C GLU A 69 3.18 -8.78 -13.02
N ARG A 70 2.32 -8.02 -12.32
CA ARG A 70 1.33 -8.56 -11.38
C ARG A 70 -0.09 -8.49 -11.94
N PRO A 71 -0.96 -9.47 -11.60
CA PRO A 71 -2.34 -9.45 -12.06
C PRO A 71 -3.12 -8.31 -11.39
N GLN A 72 -4.08 -7.74 -12.11
CA GLN A 72 -4.89 -6.59 -11.69
C GLN A 72 -5.58 -6.80 -10.33
N GLN A 73 -5.98 -8.02 -10.00
CA GLN A 73 -6.60 -8.34 -8.72
C GLN A 73 -5.62 -8.53 -7.54
N ALA A 74 -4.31 -8.59 -7.77
CA ALA A 74 -3.33 -8.82 -6.70
C ALA A 74 -3.26 -7.64 -5.73
N LEU A 75 -3.10 -7.93 -4.44
CA LEU A 75 -2.83 -6.92 -3.41
C LEU A 75 -1.45 -6.32 -3.60
N ILE A 76 -1.33 -4.99 -3.58
CA ILE A 76 -0.04 -4.32 -3.76
C ILE A 76 0.91 -4.69 -2.62
N PHE A 77 0.42 -4.64 -1.37
CA PHE A 77 1.21 -4.94 -0.18
C PHE A 77 0.88 -6.33 0.37
N LEU A 78 1.92 -7.15 0.50
CA LEU A 78 1.88 -8.46 1.13
C LEU A 78 2.93 -8.50 2.24
N ARG A 79 2.82 -9.47 3.13
CA ARG A 79 3.87 -9.82 4.09
C ARG A 79 5.00 -10.56 3.38
N ASP A 80 6.11 -10.75 4.08
CA ASP A 80 7.29 -11.49 3.57
C ASP A 80 6.99 -12.95 3.23
N ASP A 81 5.98 -13.54 3.87
CA ASP A 81 5.50 -14.89 3.56
C ASP A 81 4.47 -14.93 2.42
N GLY A 82 4.28 -13.82 1.71
CA GLY A 82 3.32 -13.70 0.61
C GLY A 82 1.85 -13.63 1.06
N ALA A 83 1.57 -13.73 2.36
CA ALA A 83 0.21 -13.67 2.88
C ALA A 83 -0.31 -12.22 2.93
N PRO A 84 -1.64 -12.01 2.81
CA PRO A 84 -2.26 -10.71 3.02
C PRO A 84 -2.03 -10.16 4.44
N TRP A 85 -1.94 -8.84 4.55
CA TRP A 85 -2.04 -8.15 5.83
C TRP A 85 -3.47 -8.23 6.37
N ALA A 86 -3.65 -8.58 7.64
CA ALA A 86 -4.96 -8.63 8.30
C ALA A 86 -5.17 -7.40 9.19
N GLN A 87 -6.41 -7.15 9.60
CA GLN A 87 -6.82 -5.95 10.36
C GLN A 87 -6.06 -5.73 11.68
N SER A 88 -5.43 -6.78 12.24
CA SER A 88 -4.70 -6.77 13.51
C SER A 88 -3.18 -7.02 13.36
N HIS A 89 -2.67 -7.25 12.15
CA HIS A 89 -1.27 -7.66 11.94
C HIS A 89 -0.25 -6.53 12.12
N GLN A 90 -0.68 -5.25 12.14
CA GLN A 90 0.19 -4.11 12.44
C GLN A 90 0.69 -4.06 13.89
N GLN A 91 0.00 -4.72 14.83
CA GLN A 91 0.32 -4.59 16.25
C GLN A 91 1.65 -5.25 16.64
N ARG A 92 2.00 -6.37 16.00
CA ARG A 92 3.22 -7.14 16.32
C ARG A 92 4.51 -6.50 15.78
N PRO A 93 4.56 -6.02 14.53
CA PRO A 93 5.75 -5.31 14.01
C PRO A 93 5.98 -3.96 14.68
N LEU A 94 4.91 -3.20 14.96
CA LEU A 94 5.03 -1.87 15.58
C LEU A 94 5.51 -1.93 17.04
N ALA A 95 5.23 -3.02 17.76
CA ALA A 95 5.74 -3.25 19.11
C ALA A 95 7.23 -3.68 19.14
N LYS A 96 7.84 -3.95 17.97
CA LYS A 96 9.23 -4.39 17.83
C LYS A 96 10.13 -3.39 17.09
N ALA A 97 9.57 -2.25 16.65
CA ALA A 97 10.28 -1.17 15.99
C ALA A 97 10.68 -0.09 17.00
#